data_AF-A0A2U1E8R8-F1
#
_entry.id   AF-A0A2U1E8R8-F1
#
_cell.length_a   1.000
_cell.length_b   1.000
_cell.length_c   1.000
_cell.angle_alpha   90.00
_cell.angle_beta   90.00
_cell.angle_gamma   90.00
#
_symmetry.space_group_name_H-M   'P 1'
#
loop_
_entity.id
_entity.type
_entity.pdbx_description
1 polymer ?
#
loop_
_entity_poly.entity_id
_entity_poly.type
_entity_poly.pdbx_seq_one_letter_code
_entity_poly.pdbx_strand_id
1 'polypeptide(L)'
;MLAFMGGVELDLRHARLDPRGTTIRVVAVMGGVVIIVGPDVEVRCDGRGVMGGFGDLSGPPTTPPPIGTPPLHVTGLALWGGVEVRRRDREAIPPV
;
A
#
# COMPACT_ATOMS: atom_id res chain seq x y z
N MET A 1 1.28 -5.95 -9.96
CA MET A 1 2.75 -5.80 -9.88
C MET A 1 3.38 -7.14 -9.51
N LEU A 2 4.57 -7.43 -10.03
CA LEU A 2 5.35 -8.63 -9.73
C LEU A 2 6.76 -8.22 -9.28
N ALA A 3 7.20 -8.75 -8.13
CA ALA A 3 8.58 -8.67 -7.65
C ALA A 3 9.15 -10.08 -7.58
N PHE A 4 10.14 -10.41 -8.42
CA PHE A 4 10.66 -11.78 -8.53
C PHE A 4 11.97 -12.00 -7.78
N MET A 5 12.91 -11.04 -7.83
CA MET A 5 14.18 -11.04 -7.08
C MET A 5 14.63 -9.59 -6.80
N GLY A 6 13.93 -8.88 -5.91
CA GLY A 6 14.19 -7.45 -5.66
C GLY A 6 13.09 -6.75 -4.84
N GLY A 7 13.27 -5.44 -4.63
CA GLY A 7 12.33 -4.58 -3.91
C GLY A 7 11.51 -3.70 -4.87
N VAL A 8 10.24 -3.45 -4.58
CA VAL A 8 9.48 -2.37 -5.22
C VAL A 8 8.92 -1.42 -4.17
N GLU A 9 9.19 -0.13 -4.33
CA GLU A 9 8.59 0.93 -3.53
C GLU A 9 7.57 1.69 -4.37
N LEU A 10 6.33 1.74 -3.90
CA LEU A 10 5.23 2.44 -4.55
C LEU A 10 4.75 3.56 -3.63
N ASP A 11 5.02 4.81 -4.03
CA ASP A 11 4.58 5.99 -3.29
C ASP A 11 3.25 6.53 -3.82
N LEU A 12 2.21 6.41 -3.00
CA LEU A 12 0.86 6.90 -3.27
C LEU A 12 0.53 8.13 -2.43
N ARG A 13 1.49 8.71 -1.70
CA ARG A 13 1.25 9.89 -0.86
C ARG A 13 0.66 11.04 -1.64
N HIS A 14 1.01 11.21 -2.92
CA HIS A 14 0.47 12.26 -3.79
C HIS A 14 -0.53 11.76 -4.83
N ALA A 15 -0.87 10.48 -4.81
CA ALA A 15 -1.79 9.88 -5.78
C ALA A 15 -3.24 10.32 -5.51
N ARG A 16 -4.00 10.51 -6.59
CA ARG A 16 -5.46 10.61 -6.53
C ARG A 16 -6.05 9.22 -6.74
N LEU A 17 -6.63 8.66 -5.68
CA LEU A 17 -7.32 7.38 -5.77
C LEU A 17 -8.66 7.55 -6.48
N ASP A 18 -9.09 6.50 -7.17
CA ASP A 18 -10.39 6.51 -7.86
C ASP A 18 -11.52 6.57 -6.82
N PRO A 19 -12.50 7.49 -6.96
CA PRO A 19 -13.63 7.61 -6.04
C PRO A 19 -14.54 6.37 -6.01
N ARG A 20 -14.42 5.44 -6.96
CA ARG A 20 -15.12 4.15 -6.98
C ARG A 20 -14.37 3.03 -6.26
N GLY A 21 -13.14 3.31 -5.80
CA GLY A 21 -12.28 2.35 -5.12
C GLY A 21 -11.08 1.96 -5.97
N THR A 22 -9.96 1.66 -5.32
CA THR A 22 -8.72 1.28 -5.97
C THR A 22 -8.23 -0.05 -5.40
N THR A 23 -7.81 -0.96 -6.27
CA THR A 23 -7.25 -2.27 -5.87
C THR A 23 -5.85 -2.46 -6.44
N ILE A 24 -4.90 -2.75 -5.56
CA ILE A 24 -3.51 -3.05 -5.92
C ILE A 24 -3.28 -4.54 -5.72
N ARG A 25 -2.98 -5.24 -6.82
CA ARG A 25 -2.61 -6.65 -6.79
C ARG A 25 -1.10 -6.82 -6.83
N VAL A 26 -0.55 -7.45 -5.79
CA VAL A 26 0.88 -7.65 -5.60
C VAL A 26 1.24 -9.13 -5.57
N VAL A 27 2.25 -9.54 -6.31
CA VAL A 27 2.86 -10.87 -6.17
C VAL A 27 4.34 -10.67 -5.88
N ALA A 28 4.78 -11.07 -4.69
CA ALA A 28 6.17 -11.04 -4.27
C ALA A 28 6.68 -12.49 -4.17
N VAL A 29 7.62 -12.87 -5.05
CA VAL A 29 8.11 -14.26 -5.12
C VAL A 29 9.39 -14.44 -4.31
N MET A 30 10.46 -13.67 -4.56
CA MET A 30 11.65 -13.57 -3.71
C MET A 30 12.08 -12.11 -3.49
N GLY A 31 11.29 -11.33 -2.74
CA GLY A 31 11.47 -9.88 -2.71
C GLY A 31 10.54 -9.13 -1.76
N GLY A 32 10.71 -7.81 -1.71
CA GLY A 32 9.92 -6.92 -0.85
C GLY A 32 9.07 -5.96 -1.67
N VAL A 33 7.87 -5.66 -1.21
CA VAL A 33 7.05 -4.58 -1.75
C VAL A 33 6.66 -3.67 -0.61
N VAL A 34 6.99 -2.39 -0.74
CA VAL A 34 6.59 -1.34 0.19
C VAL A 34 5.62 -0.41 -0.53
N ILE A 35 4.41 -0.30 0.00
CA ILE A 35 3.40 0.64 -0.48
C ILE A 35 3.32 1.76 0.55
N ILE A 36 3.59 2.99 0.12
CA ILE A 36 3.49 4.17 0.98
C ILE A 36 2.18 4.87 0.66
N VAL A 37 1.34 5.05 1.68
CA VAL A 37 0.04 5.72 1.56
C VAL A 37 0.04 7.06 2.30
N GLY A 38 -0.83 7.96 1.84
CA GLY A 38 -1.09 9.24 2.50
C GLY A 38 -1.81 9.10 3.84
N PRO A 39 -1.83 10.17 4.65
CA PRO A 39 -2.40 10.16 6.00
C PRO A 39 -3.93 9.98 6.05
N ASP A 40 -4.59 10.31 4.93
CA ASP A 40 -6.04 10.32 4.72
C ASP A 40 -6.58 9.05 4.03
N VAL A 41 -5.72 8.09 3.71
CA VAL A 41 -6.11 6.87 2.97
C VAL A 41 -6.37 5.72 3.93
N GLU A 42 -7.59 5.18 3.99
CA GLU A 42 -7.85 3.89 4.65
C GLU A 42 -7.33 2.74 3.77
N VAL A 43 -6.66 1.77 4.39
CA VAL A 43 -6.09 0.61 3.69
C VAL A 43 -6.77 -0.66 4.18
N ARG A 44 -7.05 -1.57 3.26
CA ARG A 44 -7.50 -2.94 3.55
C ARG A 44 -6.59 -3.95 2.88
N CYS A 45 -6.02 -4.83 3.67
CA CYS A 45 -5.09 -5.87 3.20
C CYS A 45 -5.77 -7.24 3.17
N ASP A 46 -5.98 -7.79 1.98
CA ASP A 46 -6.61 -9.10 1.74
C ASP A 46 -5.62 -10.12 1.13
N GLY A 47 -4.31 -9.92 1.32
CA GLY A 47 -3.29 -10.81 0.78
C GLY A 47 -2.84 -11.90 1.73
N ARG A 48 -2.15 -12.90 1.18
CA ARG A 48 -1.65 -14.06 1.92
C ARG A 48 -0.15 -14.22 1.75
N GLY A 49 0.56 -14.39 2.86
CA GLY A 49 1.96 -14.83 2.88
C GLY A 49 2.03 -16.35 3.01
N VAL A 50 2.86 -17.02 2.20
CA VAL A 50 3.11 -18.47 2.26
C VAL A 50 4.42 -18.76 3.01
N MET A 51 5.54 -18.17 2.60
CA MET A 51 6.77 -18.05 3.40
C MET A 51 7.21 -16.57 3.42
N GLY A 52 6.52 -15.73 4.20
CA GLY A 52 6.70 -14.29 4.14
C GLY A 52 5.67 -13.52 4.95
N GLY A 53 5.78 -12.19 4.95
CA GLY A 53 4.83 -11.30 5.61
C GLY A 53 3.92 -10.61 4.62
N PHE A 54 2.61 -10.64 4.84
CA PHE A 54 1.66 -9.78 4.13
C PHE A 54 0.83 -9.06 5.18
N GLY A 55 0.97 -7.74 5.28
CA GLY A 55 0.32 -7.01 6.37
C GLY A 55 0.20 -5.52 6.14
N ASP A 56 -0.87 -4.97 6.70
CA ASP A 56 -1.02 -3.54 6.89
C ASP A 56 -0.25 -3.13 8.16
N LEU A 57 0.84 -2.38 8.00
CA LEU A 57 1.60 -1.76 9.10
C LEU A 57 1.36 -0.25 9.16
N SER A 58 0.36 0.25 8.42
CA SER A 58 0.05 1.67 8.31
C SER A 58 -0.69 2.20 9.54
N GLY A 59 -1.35 1.33 10.31
CA GLY A 59 -2.21 1.70 11.44
C GLY A 59 -3.54 2.32 11.02
N PRO A 60 -4.33 2.88 11.95
CA PRO A 60 -5.53 3.65 11.59
C PRO A 60 -5.14 4.96 10.85
N PRO A 61 -6.02 5.50 9.98
CA PRO A 61 -5.78 6.77 9.33
C PRO A 61 -5.53 7.89 10.35
N THR A 62 -4.43 8.63 10.18
CA THR A 62 -4.10 9.77 11.06
C THR A 62 -5.07 10.93 10.82
N THR A 63 -5.59 11.05 9.60
CA THR A 63 -6.66 11.98 9.23
C THR A 63 -7.89 11.16 8.81
N PRO A 64 -9.10 11.47 9.31
CA PRO A 64 -10.29 10.78 8.86
C PRO A 64 -10.48 11.00 7.36
N PRO A 65 -10.61 9.93 6.55
CA PRO A 65 -11.00 10.09 5.15
C PRO A 65 -12.37 10.78 5.06
N PRO A 66 -12.64 11.53 3.98
CA PRO A 66 -13.98 12.03 3.70
C PRO A 66 -15.02 10.91 3.75
N ILE A 67 -16.21 11.20 4.29
CA ILE A 67 -17.30 10.22 4.43
C ILE A 67 -17.61 9.59 3.06
N GLY A 68 -17.59 8.25 3.00
CA GLY A 68 -17.86 7.49 1.77
C GLY A 68 -16.64 7.29 0.87
N THR A 69 -15.44 7.70 1.29
CA THR A 69 -14.21 7.40 0.54
C THR A 69 -13.93 5.90 0.61
N PRO A 70 -13.86 5.20 -0.54
CA PRO A 70 -13.55 3.78 -0.53
C PRO A 70 -12.10 3.54 -0.09
N PRO A 71 -11.85 2.48 0.70
CA PRO A 71 -10.50 2.15 1.12
C PRO A 71 -9.66 1.68 -0.08
N LEU A 72 -8.35 1.84 0.03
CA LEU A 72 -7.39 1.21 -0.86
C LEU A 72 -7.29 -0.28 -0.54
N HIS A 73 -7.70 -1.15 -1.46
CA HIS A 73 -7.56 -2.59 -1.31
C HIS A 73 -6.20 -3.04 -1.80
N VAL A 74 -5.44 -3.72 -0.94
CA VAL A 74 -4.16 -4.35 -1.29
C VAL A 74 -4.34 -5.86 -1.15
N THR A 75 -4.23 -6.57 -2.26
CA THR A 75 -4.41 -8.03 -2.33
C THR A 75 -3.24 -8.69 -3.03
N GLY A 76 -3.00 -9.97 -2.78
CA GLY A 76 -1.84 -10.61 -3.36
C GLY A 76 -1.32 -11.87 -2.68
N LEU A 77 -0.16 -12.30 -3.16
CA LEU A 77 0.59 -13.42 -2.63
C LEU A 77 2.04 -13.01 -2.36
N ALA A 78 2.53 -13.31 -1.16
CA ALA A 78 3.95 -13.22 -0.82
C ALA A 78 4.49 -14.64 -0.60
N LEU A 79 5.29 -15.15 -1.52
CA LEU A 79 5.78 -16.53 -1.50
C LEU A 79 7.07 -16.67 -0.71
N TRP A 80 8.11 -15.86 -0.96
CA TRP A 80 9.39 -15.80 -0.22
C TRP A 80 9.83 -14.35 -0.01
N GLY A 81 9.02 -13.56 0.69
CA GLY A 81 9.13 -12.11 0.67
C GLY A 81 8.16 -11.37 1.57
N GLY A 82 8.11 -10.06 1.44
CA GLY A 82 7.23 -9.20 2.26
C GLY A 82 6.41 -8.26 1.40
N VAL A 83 5.13 -8.09 1.71
CA VAL A 83 4.34 -6.94 1.27
C VAL A 83 3.97 -6.14 2.51
N GLU A 84 4.44 -4.90 2.55
CA GLU A 84 4.25 -3.98 3.64
C GLU A 84 3.56 -2.71 3.15
N VAL A 85 2.56 -2.27 3.88
CA VAL A 85 1.95 -0.95 3.68
C VAL A 85 2.37 -0.04 4.84
N ARG A 86 2.91 1.13 4.51
CA ARG A 86 3.32 2.16 5.46
C ARG A 86 2.55 3.45 5.21
N ARG A 87 2.12 4.12 6.27
CA ARG A 87 1.59 5.48 6.19
C ARG A 87 2.73 6.47 6.41
N ARG A 88 2.77 7.52 5.61
CA ARG A 88 3.70 8.65 5.78
C ARG A 88 2.98 9.94 5.46
N ASP A 89 3.41 11.01 6.13
CA ASP A 89 2.90 12.35 5.85
C ASP A 89 3.33 12.80 4.45
N ARG A 90 2.47 13.65 3.87
CA ARG A 90 2.73 14.27 2.58
C ARG A 90 3.77 15.36 2.80
N GLU A 91 5.00 15.11 2.38
CA GLU A 91 6.01 16.17 2.38
C GLU A 91 5.59 17.27 1.40
N ALA A 92 5.79 18.52 1.81
CA ALA A 92 5.48 19.68 0.98
C ALA A 92 6.29 19.59 -0.31
N ILE A 93 5.61 19.57 -1.46
CA ILE A 93 6.30 19.69 -2.74
C ILE A 93 6.93 21.09 -2.74
N PRO A 94 8.26 21.23 -2.83
CA PRO A 94 8.88 22.55 -2.91
C PRO A 94 8.29 23.28 -4.13
N PRO A 95 7.89 24.55 -4.00
CA PRO A 95 7.40 25.32 -5.14
C PRO A 95 8.51 25.40 -6.18
N VAL A 96 8.21 24.99 -7.41
CA VAL A 96 9.08 25.14 -8.59
C VAL A 96 9.13 26.59 -9.06
#